data_AF-F9DML3-F1
#
_entry.id   AF-F9DML3-F1
#
_cell.length_a   1.000
_cell.length_b   1.000
_cell.length_c   1.000
_cell.angle_alpha   90.00
_cell.angle_beta   90.00
_cell.angle_gamma   90.00
#
_symmetry.space_group_name_H-M   'P 1'
#
loop_
_entity.id
_entity.type
_entity.pdbx_description
1 polymer ?
#
loop_
_entity_poly.entity_id
_entity_poly.type
_entity_poly.pdbx_seq_one_letter_code
_entity_poly.pdbx_strand_id
1 'polypeptide(L)'
;MRKKALISIGLVVIITSLVIYWWVSRPFDEAFYIPEGFEGCASIVYNIRGVPNLEVRKHTIQYHLDKDGILLTNSPDDFGWEGKKNSGFHNIEYYYVNKDGEISEIPAENIGQGTLGEYSKDGRIRLTMYTVPIGNKEKICTDEYKKLDNSVDEKLNIK
;
A
#
# COMPACT_ATOMS: atom_id res chain seq x y z
N MET A 1 47.43 26.62 -1.39
CA MET A 1 46.15 26.67 -0.63
C MET A 1 44.90 26.43 -1.49
N ARG A 2 44.79 26.95 -2.73
CA ARG A 2 43.61 26.78 -3.60
C ARG A 2 43.23 25.33 -3.98
N LYS A 3 44.20 24.44 -4.24
CA LYS A 3 43.92 23.04 -4.64
C LYS A 3 43.28 22.20 -3.52
N LYS A 4 43.70 22.39 -2.26
CA LYS A 4 43.12 21.69 -1.09
C LYS A 4 41.69 22.17 -0.78
N ALA A 5 41.41 23.47 -0.97
CA ALA A 5 40.07 24.04 -0.84
C ALA A 5 39.11 23.57 -1.95
N LEU A 6 39.58 23.40 -3.18
CA LEU A 6 38.77 22.85 -4.28
C LEU A 6 38.42 21.38 -4.06
N ILE A 7 39.36 20.58 -3.53
CA ILE A 7 39.12 19.17 -3.16
C ILE A 7 38.11 19.09 -2.01
N SER A 8 38.19 19.96 -0.99
CA SER A 8 37.24 19.96 0.12
C SER A 8 35.83 20.38 -0.31
N ILE A 9 35.70 21.37 -1.19
CA ILE A 9 34.40 21.79 -1.74
C ILE A 9 33.78 20.67 -2.58
N GLY A 10 34.58 20.00 -3.42
CA GLY A 10 34.11 18.85 -4.20
C GLY A 10 33.57 17.72 -3.32
N LEU A 11 34.27 17.41 -2.22
CA LEU A 11 33.85 16.39 -1.25
C LEU A 11 32.54 16.77 -0.54
N VAL A 12 32.39 18.03 -0.14
CA VAL A 12 31.15 18.53 0.46
C VAL A 12 30.00 18.39 -0.52
N VAL A 13 30.16 18.80 -1.79
CA VAL A 13 29.10 18.68 -2.81
C VAL A 13 28.69 17.21 -3.04
N ILE A 14 29.65 16.28 -3.06
CA ILE A 14 29.36 14.85 -3.21
C ILE A 14 28.58 14.32 -2.00
N ILE A 15 29.02 14.60 -0.78
CA ILE A 15 28.32 14.15 0.44
C ILE A 15 26.91 14.74 0.49
N THR A 16 26.76 16.03 0.17
CA THR A 16 25.45 16.70 0.19
C THR A 16 24.51 16.09 -0.85
N SER A 17 25.00 15.82 -2.06
CA SER A 17 24.24 15.13 -3.12
C SER A 17 23.81 13.73 -2.70
N LEU A 18 24.68 12.97 -2.04
CA LEU A 18 24.35 11.63 -1.53
C LEU A 18 23.28 11.67 -0.44
N VAL A 19 23.35 12.64 0.48
CA VAL A 19 22.34 12.82 1.54
C VAL A 19 20.99 13.21 0.93
N ILE A 20 20.98 14.12 -0.05
CA ILE A 20 19.74 14.52 -0.74
C ILE A 20 19.15 13.33 -1.49
N TYR A 21 19.97 12.58 -2.23
CA TYR A 21 19.53 11.38 -2.94
C TYR A 21 18.91 10.37 -1.97
N TRP A 22 19.57 10.11 -0.84
CA TRP A 22 19.08 9.18 0.16
C TRP A 22 17.77 9.63 0.85
N TRP A 23 17.51 10.94 0.89
CA TRP A 23 16.24 11.46 1.42
C TRP A 23 15.11 11.36 0.39
N VAL A 24 15.39 11.66 -0.88
CA VAL A 24 14.38 11.62 -1.96
C VAL A 24 14.01 10.19 -2.36
N SER A 25 14.94 9.24 -2.27
CA SER A 25 14.72 7.85 -2.67
C SER A 25 14.09 6.98 -1.58
N ARG A 26 13.62 7.55 -0.46
CA ARG A 26 13.02 6.73 0.60
C ARG A 26 11.67 6.17 0.15
N PRO A 27 11.41 4.87 0.34
CA PRO A 27 10.09 4.31 0.13
C PRO A 27 9.07 4.97 1.06
N PHE A 28 7.80 4.89 0.69
CA PHE A 28 6.70 5.38 1.51
C PHE A 28 6.37 4.39 2.61
N ASP A 29 6.06 4.89 3.79
CA ASP A 29 5.41 4.08 4.82
C ASP A 29 3.96 3.81 4.41
N GLU A 30 3.32 2.83 5.03
CA GLU A 30 1.96 2.42 4.71
C GLU A 30 1.09 2.38 5.97
N ALA A 31 -0.11 2.92 5.90
CA ALA A 31 -1.09 2.88 6.98
C ALA A 31 -2.43 2.33 6.47
N PHE A 32 -2.87 1.22 7.06
CA PHE A 32 -4.11 0.54 6.74
C PHE A 32 -5.18 0.89 7.76
N TYR A 33 -6.29 1.44 7.29
CA TYR A 33 -7.44 1.83 8.09
C TYR A 33 -8.60 0.90 7.79
N ILE A 34 -8.82 -0.05 8.69
CA ILE A 34 -9.75 -1.15 8.57
C ILE A 34 -10.99 -0.84 9.41
N PRO A 35 -12.22 -1.09 8.92
CA PRO A 35 -13.41 -0.92 9.74
C PRO A 35 -13.35 -1.75 11.03
N GLU A 36 -13.71 -1.15 12.17
CA GLU A 36 -13.75 -1.86 13.45
C GLU A 36 -14.62 -3.12 13.38
N GLY A 37 -14.09 -4.24 13.88
CA GLY A 37 -14.77 -5.54 13.89
C GLY A 37 -14.72 -6.30 12.55
N PHE A 38 -14.02 -5.77 11.54
CA PHE A 38 -13.74 -6.54 10.33
C PHE A 38 -12.78 -7.69 10.62
N GLU A 39 -13.20 -8.90 10.28
CA GLU A 39 -12.36 -10.10 10.29
C GLU A 39 -12.42 -10.77 8.92
N GLY A 40 -11.26 -11.09 8.36
CA GLY A 40 -11.20 -11.72 7.05
C GLY A 40 -10.03 -11.23 6.20
N CYS A 41 -10.26 -11.13 4.90
CA CYS A 41 -9.25 -10.82 3.91
C CYS A 41 -9.45 -9.39 3.42
N ALA A 42 -8.62 -8.48 3.93
CA ALA A 42 -8.57 -7.10 3.50
C ALA A 42 -7.88 -7.03 2.13
N SER A 43 -8.54 -6.51 1.09
CA SER A 43 -8.03 -6.50 -0.29
C SER A 43 -7.96 -5.10 -0.88
N ILE A 44 -6.80 -4.76 -1.44
CA ILE A 44 -6.61 -3.54 -2.25
C ILE A 44 -6.52 -3.93 -3.71
N VAL A 45 -7.30 -3.26 -4.55
CA VAL A 45 -7.41 -3.52 -5.97
C VAL A 45 -6.91 -2.29 -6.74
N TYR A 46 -5.77 -2.45 -7.40
CA TYR A 46 -5.07 -1.37 -8.10
C TYR A 46 -5.51 -1.22 -9.56
N ASN A 47 -5.08 -0.13 -10.21
CA ASN A 47 -5.26 0.14 -11.64
C ASN A 47 -6.74 0.21 -12.11
N ILE A 48 -7.67 0.54 -11.22
CA ILE A 48 -9.09 0.68 -11.55
C ILE A 48 -9.38 2.10 -12.06
N ARG A 49 -9.84 2.21 -13.31
CA ARG A 49 -10.22 3.53 -13.86
C ARG A 49 -11.53 4.04 -13.24
N GLY A 50 -11.59 5.34 -12.97
CA GLY A 50 -12.82 6.00 -12.53
C GLY A 50 -13.07 5.98 -11.03
N VAL A 51 -12.15 5.39 -10.23
CA VAL A 51 -12.15 5.48 -8.77
C VAL A 51 -11.01 6.40 -8.28
N PRO A 52 -11.02 6.86 -7.02
CA PRO A 52 -9.96 7.72 -6.48
C PRO A 52 -8.56 7.10 -6.53
N ASN A 53 -7.52 7.95 -6.52
CA ASN A 53 -6.13 7.52 -6.27
C ASN A 53 -5.88 7.40 -4.76
N LEU A 54 -4.81 6.69 -4.39
CA LEU A 54 -4.34 6.64 -3.00
C LEU A 54 -3.87 8.01 -2.52
N GLU A 55 -4.20 8.34 -1.27
CA GLU A 55 -3.72 9.55 -0.60
C GLU A 55 -2.37 9.30 0.07
N VAL A 56 -1.53 10.34 0.06
CA VAL A 56 -0.25 10.35 0.80
C VAL A 56 -0.30 11.47 1.83
N ARG A 57 -0.04 11.14 3.10
CA ARG A 57 0.06 12.10 4.20
C ARG A 57 1.35 11.88 4.94
N LYS A 58 2.16 12.94 5.09
CA LYS A 58 3.45 12.89 5.81
C LYS A 58 4.38 11.74 5.39
N HIS A 59 4.47 11.46 4.08
CA HIS A 59 5.27 10.35 3.52
C HIS A 59 4.73 8.94 3.82
N THR A 60 3.44 8.85 4.17
CA THR A 60 2.74 7.58 4.41
C THR A 60 1.55 7.45 3.47
N ILE A 61 1.45 6.34 2.74
CA ILE A 61 0.28 5.99 1.93
C ILE A 61 -0.87 5.60 2.85
N GLN A 62 -2.05 6.14 2.58
CA GLN A 62 -3.25 5.93 3.37
C GLN A 62 -4.18 4.94 2.65
N TYR A 63 -4.33 3.74 3.20
CA TYR A 63 -5.23 2.71 2.69
C TYR A 63 -6.51 2.67 3.55
N HIS A 64 -7.56 3.36 3.11
CA HIS A 64 -8.86 3.33 3.78
C HIS A 64 -9.76 2.26 3.18
N LEU A 65 -10.06 1.21 3.94
CA LEU A 65 -10.88 0.10 3.47
C LEU A 65 -12.36 0.38 3.69
N ASP A 66 -13.18 -0.03 2.73
CA ASP A 66 -14.63 -0.04 2.90
C ASP A 66 -15.07 -1.10 3.92
N LYS A 67 -16.35 -1.08 4.31
CA LYS A 67 -16.95 -2.00 5.30
C LYS A 67 -16.78 -3.48 4.98
N ASP A 68 -16.60 -3.82 3.71
CA ASP A 68 -16.37 -5.18 3.21
C ASP A 68 -14.88 -5.55 3.16
N GLY A 69 -14.00 -4.67 3.63
CA GLY A 69 -12.55 -4.87 3.62
C GLY A 69 -11.91 -4.66 2.25
N ILE A 70 -12.60 -4.00 1.32
CA ILE A 70 -12.11 -3.80 -0.05
C ILE A 70 -11.81 -2.32 -0.28
N LEU A 71 -10.66 -2.04 -0.91
CA LEU A 71 -10.31 -0.72 -1.42
C LEU A 71 -10.05 -0.80 -2.92
N LEU A 72 -10.79 -0.02 -3.70
CA LEU A 72 -10.52 0.16 -5.13
C LEU A 72 -9.72 1.45 -5.34
N THR A 73 -8.65 1.38 -6.12
CA THR A 73 -7.84 2.56 -6.44
C THR A 73 -7.41 2.61 -7.90
N ASN A 74 -7.30 3.84 -8.42
CA ASN A 74 -6.72 4.10 -9.73
C ASN A 74 -5.18 4.19 -9.68
N SER A 75 -4.59 4.22 -8.48
CA SER A 75 -3.13 4.15 -8.33
C SER A 75 -2.57 2.82 -8.87
N PRO A 76 -1.34 2.82 -9.41
CA PRO A 76 -0.66 1.59 -9.78
C PRO A 76 -0.23 0.81 -8.53
N ASP A 77 0.06 -0.46 -8.71
CA ASP A 77 0.46 -1.39 -7.65
C ASP A 77 1.89 -1.19 -7.15
N ASP A 78 2.73 -0.49 -7.92
CA ASP A 78 4.06 -0.05 -7.53
C ASP A 78 4.07 1.37 -6.94
N PHE A 79 2.90 1.92 -6.60
CA PHE A 79 2.79 3.28 -6.06
C PHE A 79 3.54 3.41 -4.73
N GLY A 80 4.52 4.32 -4.69
CA GLY A 80 5.34 4.59 -3.52
C GLY A 80 6.50 3.61 -3.26
N TRP A 81 6.75 2.69 -4.19
CA TRP A 81 7.90 1.79 -4.09
C TRP A 81 9.22 2.53 -4.33
N GLU A 82 10.28 2.10 -3.63
CA GLU A 82 11.65 2.61 -3.85
C GLU A 82 12.14 2.32 -5.28
N GLY A 83 11.68 1.22 -5.91
CA GLY A 83 11.99 0.94 -7.31
C GLY A 83 11.12 -0.15 -7.92
N LYS A 84 11.34 -0.42 -9.22
CA LYS A 84 10.51 -1.34 -10.03
C LYS A 84 10.49 -2.81 -9.58
N LYS A 85 11.31 -3.18 -8.59
CA LYS A 85 11.50 -4.58 -8.16
C LYS A 85 11.08 -4.83 -6.72
N ASN A 86 11.03 -3.81 -5.89
CA ASN A 86 10.65 -3.93 -4.48
C ASN A 86 10.17 -2.58 -3.95
N SER A 87 9.33 -2.64 -2.92
CA SER A 87 8.87 -1.48 -2.17
C SER A 87 9.92 -0.88 -1.24
N GLY A 88 11.14 -1.43 -1.18
CA GLY A 88 12.16 -1.01 -0.22
C GLY A 88 11.79 -1.33 1.24
N PHE A 89 12.65 -0.93 2.17
CA PHE A 89 12.38 -1.08 3.60
C PHE A 89 11.49 0.08 4.09
N HIS A 90 10.28 -0.24 4.52
CA HIS A 90 9.27 0.72 4.98
C HIS A 90 8.51 0.17 6.19
N ASN A 91 7.84 1.05 6.93
CA ASN A 91 6.95 0.65 8.02
C ASN A 91 5.54 0.44 7.49
N ILE A 92 4.86 -0.57 8.04
CA ILE A 92 3.45 -0.84 7.75
C ILE A 92 2.71 -0.85 9.09
N GLU A 93 1.70 0.00 9.21
CA GLU A 93 0.85 0.13 10.39
C GLU A 93 -0.59 -0.24 10.04
N TYR A 94 -1.29 -0.89 10.97
CA TYR A 94 -2.67 -1.33 10.80
C TYR A 94 -3.52 -0.76 11.92
N TYR A 95 -4.68 -0.22 11.57
CA TYR A 95 -5.59 0.41 12.51
C TYR A 95 -7.03 -0.04 12.27
N TYR A 96 -7.79 -0.21 13.34
CA TYR A 96 -9.24 -0.18 13.29
C TYR A 96 -9.74 1.27 13.29
N VAL A 97 -10.80 1.53 12.54
CA VAL A 97 -11.54 2.79 12.52
C VAL A 97 -12.99 2.52 12.90
N ASN A 98 -13.44 3.13 14.00
CA ASN A 98 -14.83 2.98 14.43
C ASN A 98 -15.78 3.90 13.65
N LYS A 99 -17.09 3.80 13.93
CA LYS A 99 -18.12 4.57 13.22
C LYS A 99 -18.01 6.09 13.42
N ASP A 100 -17.39 6.51 14.51
CA ASP A 100 -17.17 7.92 14.86
C ASP A 100 -15.85 8.46 14.28
N GLY A 101 -15.07 7.59 13.63
CA GLY A 101 -13.78 7.92 13.01
C GLY A 101 -12.59 7.84 13.97
N GLU A 102 -12.78 7.30 15.18
CA GLU A 102 -11.67 7.07 16.10
C GLU A 102 -10.82 5.90 15.63
N ILE A 103 -9.52 6.02 15.83
CA ILE A 103 -8.50 5.11 15.32
C ILE A 103 -7.88 4.35 16.49
N SER A 104 -7.80 3.02 16.40
CA SER A 104 -7.09 2.16 17.35
C SER A 104 -6.13 1.23 16.62
N GLU A 105 -4.94 1.01 17.18
CA GLU A 105 -3.92 0.16 16.55
C GLU A 105 -4.32 -1.32 16.59
N ILE A 106 -4.07 -2.03 15.49
CA ILE A 106 -4.23 -3.49 15.41
C ILE A 106 -2.89 -4.13 15.75
N PRO A 107 -2.84 -4.98 16.80
CA PRO A 107 -1.61 -5.70 17.15
C PRO A 107 -1.10 -6.55 15.97
N ALA A 108 0.21 -6.51 15.73
CA ALA A 108 0.84 -7.19 14.61
C ALA A 108 0.59 -8.72 14.61
N GLU A 109 0.37 -9.32 15.78
CA GLU A 109 0.02 -10.74 15.92
C GLU A 109 -1.35 -11.12 15.32
N ASN A 110 -2.22 -10.13 15.08
CA ASN A 110 -3.53 -10.32 14.45
C ASN A 110 -3.51 -10.09 12.94
N ILE A 111 -2.34 -9.73 12.39
CA ILE A 111 -2.12 -9.49 10.98
C ILE A 111 -1.41 -10.70 10.37
N GLY A 112 -2.02 -11.29 9.36
CA GLY A 112 -1.43 -12.39 8.60
C GLY A 112 -0.43 -11.91 7.55
N GLN A 113 0.18 -12.87 6.85
CA GLN A 113 1.09 -12.55 5.77
C GLN A 113 0.32 -11.98 4.57
N GLY A 114 0.67 -10.75 4.18
CA GLY A 114 0.16 -10.14 2.95
C GLY A 114 0.61 -10.89 1.70
N THR A 115 -0.30 -11.09 0.75
CA THR A 115 -0.02 -11.76 -0.52
C THR A 115 -0.37 -10.85 -1.69
N LEU A 116 0.55 -10.73 -2.65
CA LEU A 116 0.27 -10.13 -3.95
C LEU A 116 -0.25 -11.20 -4.90
N GLY A 117 -1.40 -10.95 -5.51
CA GLY A 117 -1.97 -11.75 -6.59
C GLY A 117 -2.17 -10.89 -7.83
N GLU A 118 -2.02 -11.49 -9.01
CA GLU A 118 -2.48 -10.89 -10.26
C GLU A 118 -3.71 -11.68 -10.73
N TYR A 119 -4.80 -10.97 -10.98
CA TYR A 119 -6.01 -11.52 -11.55
C TYR A 119 -6.31 -10.82 -12.88
N SER A 120 -6.63 -11.59 -13.91
CA SER A 120 -6.95 -11.07 -15.23
C SER A 120 -8.35 -11.53 -15.65
N LYS A 121 -9.26 -10.59 -15.88
CA LYS A 121 -10.61 -10.85 -16.37
C LYS A 121 -10.75 -10.41 -17.82
N ASP A 122 -11.09 -11.38 -18.67
CA ASP A 122 -11.36 -11.21 -20.11
C ASP A 122 -10.26 -10.47 -20.91
N GLY A 123 -9.02 -10.44 -20.40
CA GLY A 123 -7.91 -9.71 -21.01
C GLY A 123 -8.03 -8.18 -20.95
N ARG A 124 -9.02 -7.63 -20.24
CA ARG A 124 -9.29 -6.18 -20.16
C ARG A 124 -8.92 -5.57 -18.82
N ILE A 125 -9.01 -6.34 -17.74
CA ILE A 125 -8.77 -5.86 -16.39
C ILE A 125 -7.68 -6.72 -15.77
N ARG A 126 -6.48 -6.16 -15.60
CA ARG A 126 -5.40 -6.73 -14.79
C ARG A 126 -5.47 -6.10 -13.41
N LEU A 127 -5.94 -6.88 -12.45
CA LEU A 127 -6.01 -6.50 -11.05
C LEU A 127 -4.77 -7.04 -10.36
N THR A 128 -3.88 -6.14 -9.97
CA THR A 128 -2.96 -6.49 -8.88
C THR A 128 -3.75 -6.33 -7.59
N MET A 129 -3.68 -7.36 -6.77
CA MET A 129 -4.35 -7.41 -5.49
C MET A 129 -3.34 -7.61 -4.38
N TYR A 130 -3.39 -6.76 -3.38
CA TYR A 130 -2.72 -7.02 -2.12
C TYR A 130 -3.76 -7.44 -1.10
N THR A 131 -3.62 -8.64 -0.55
CA THR A 131 -4.57 -9.17 0.44
C THR A 131 -3.89 -9.51 1.75
N VAL A 132 -4.46 -9.03 2.86
CA VAL A 132 -3.94 -9.23 4.22
C VAL A 132 -5.01 -9.90 5.10
N PRO A 133 -4.70 -11.01 5.77
CA PRO A 133 -5.59 -11.58 6.78
C PRO A 133 -5.64 -10.69 8.04
N ILE A 134 -6.85 -10.35 8.49
CA ILE A 134 -7.10 -9.55 9.70
C ILE A 134 -7.89 -10.39 10.72
N GLY A 135 -7.46 -10.34 11.98
CA GLY A 135 -8.09 -11.06 13.11
C GLY A 135 -7.69 -12.53 13.21
N ASN A 136 -7.31 -13.16 12.10
CA ASN A 136 -6.76 -14.51 12.07
C ASN A 136 -5.57 -14.58 11.11
N LYS A 137 -4.35 -14.54 11.66
CA LYS A 137 -3.10 -14.57 10.88
C LYS A 137 -2.88 -15.88 10.09
N GLU A 138 -3.53 -16.97 10.47
CA GLU A 138 -3.42 -18.27 9.80
C GLU A 138 -4.40 -18.41 8.63
N LYS A 139 -5.32 -17.45 8.47
CA LYS A 139 -6.29 -17.48 7.37
C LYS A 139 -5.57 -17.29 6.03
N ILE A 140 -5.82 -18.20 5.10
CA ILE A 140 -5.30 -18.13 3.73
C ILE A 140 -6.32 -17.39 2.86
N CYS A 141 -5.91 -16.27 2.27
CA CYS A 141 -6.81 -15.40 1.50
C CYS A 141 -6.90 -15.74 0.00
N THR A 142 -6.22 -16.78 -0.46
CA THR A 142 -6.22 -17.17 -1.88
C THR A 142 -7.53 -17.80 -2.35
N ASP A 143 -8.39 -18.26 -1.45
CA ASP A 143 -9.65 -18.90 -1.83
C ASP A 143 -10.79 -17.90 -2.06
N GLU A 144 -10.57 -16.62 -1.75
CA GLU A 144 -11.58 -15.57 -1.82
C GLU A 144 -11.56 -14.75 -3.12
N TYR A 145 -10.64 -15.02 -4.07
CA TYR A 145 -10.55 -14.27 -5.34
C TYR A 145 -11.87 -14.25 -6.13
N LYS A 146 -12.62 -15.37 -6.16
CA LYS A 146 -13.94 -15.41 -6.83
C LYS A 146 -15.00 -14.55 -6.13
N LYS A 147 -14.94 -14.44 -4.79
CA LYS A 147 -15.86 -13.59 -4.03
C LYS A 147 -15.51 -12.11 -4.23
N LEU A 148 -14.23 -11.81 -4.27
CA LEU A 148 -13.78 -10.46 -4.57
C LEU A 148 -14.20 -10.02 -5.97
N ASP A 149 -14.10 -10.88 -6.98
CA ASP A 149 -14.51 -10.54 -8.36
C ASP A 149 -15.97 -10.04 -8.42
N ASN A 150 -16.90 -10.79 -7.80
CA ASN A 150 -18.29 -10.36 -7.72
C ASN A 150 -18.46 -9.04 -6.96
N SER A 151 -17.68 -8.82 -5.90
CA SER A 151 -17.75 -7.59 -5.09
C SER A 151 -17.20 -6.39 -5.85
N VAL A 152 -16.15 -6.58 -6.66
CA VAL A 152 -15.57 -5.56 -7.54
C VAL A 152 -16.56 -5.20 -8.65
N ASP A 153 -17.18 -6.19 -9.30
CA ASP A 153 -18.20 -5.98 -10.33
C ASP A 153 -19.39 -5.18 -9.78
N GLU A 154 -19.87 -5.54 -8.59
CA GLU A 154 -20.95 -4.84 -7.90
C GLU A 154 -20.59 -3.38 -7.61
N LYS A 155 -19.40 -3.11 -7.05
CA LYS A 155 -18.91 -1.75 -6.78
C LYS A 155 -18.72 -0.92 -8.05
N LEU A 156 -18.31 -1.53 -9.15
CA LEU A 156 -18.09 -0.85 -10.44
C LEU A 156 -19.34 -0.78 -11.32
N ASN A 157 -20.48 -1.34 -10.88
CA ASN A 157 -21.71 -1.47 -11.65
C ASN A 157 -21.52 -2.13 -13.02
N ILE A 158 -20.59 -3.09 -13.12
CA ILE A 158 -20.34 -3.85 -14.35
C ILE A 158 -21.24 -5.08 -14.29
N LYS A 159 -22.35 -5.08 -15.05
CA LYS A 159 -23.26 -6.22 -15.23
C LYS A 159 -23.02 -6.92 -16.56
#